data_AF-A0A660TLG8-F1
#
_entry.id   AF-A0A660TLG8-F1
#
_cell.length_a   1.000
_cell.length_b   1.000
_cell.length_c   1.000
_cell.angle_alpha   90.00
_cell.angle_beta   90.00
_cell.angle_gamma   90.00
#
_symmetry.space_group_name_H-M   'P 1'
#
loop_
_entity.id
_entity.type
_entity.pdbx_description
1 polymer ?
#
loop_
_entity_poly.entity_id
_entity_poly.type
_entity_poly.pdbx_seq_one_letter_code
_entity_poly.pdbx_strand_id
1 'polypeptide(L)'
;GSTSGYSIAMRISQWDKNNKFIVENYFPVKSETWKRHVFNFVTQPNCTCIHIAPSIINGKGTAWFDDIELKRMNGSLVNVIRTETSDINITNLDKTITYREGIDYKIIDGDMRYCDYGKGDAYPYDFTNRAPSKIKRLEGGRIADGETVLVSYDFVLQFNPFPWKCTYCPCEQRTYEILFESLGALVKSPLVTDYIVIGDTEVFGMNRDSRCLKADKTNAELLADDINKIYKFLNSIKPNIKILIYDDMLNPYHFGGRHTLQMVYGGRVKGGTSDAIDLIPKDIIPIIWWYGSEDSKGKMKNSPNYYKSKNLSYLIATWYDEENIKMWIDILKKRKESLGMINTNWPDTPKGFEWKGLEFTANHSWNIMEEVVDE
;
A
#
# COMPACT_ATOMS: atom_id res chain seq x y z
N GLY A 1 -7.96 -6.68 -7.10
CA GLY A 1 -8.41 -8.05 -6.87
C GLY A 1 -9.76 -8.24 -7.53
N SER A 2 -10.08 -9.46 -7.92
CA SER A 2 -11.47 -9.82 -8.25
C SER A 2 -12.28 -9.79 -6.97
N THR A 3 -13.40 -9.07 -6.97
CA THR A 3 -14.43 -9.09 -5.93
C THR A 3 -15.25 -10.38 -6.03
N SER A 4 -14.59 -11.54 -6.15
CA SER A 4 -15.28 -12.83 -6.27
C SER A 4 -16.16 -13.03 -5.04
N GLY A 5 -17.47 -12.88 -5.23
CA GLY A 5 -18.49 -12.99 -4.17
C GLY A 5 -19.09 -11.69 -3.64
N TYR A 6 -18.80 -10.52 -4.21
CA TYR A 6 -19.43 -9.24 -3.83
C TYR A 6 -20.07 -8.55 -5.05
N SER A 7 -21.25 -7.97 -4.84
CA SER A 7 -21.83 -6.99 -5.77
C SER A 7 -21.36 -5.59 -5.35
N ILE A 8 -21.22 -4.67 -6.28
CA ILE A 8 -20.99 -3.27 -5.93
C ILE A 8 -22.35 -2.65 -5.64
N ALA A 9 -22.50 -1.96 -4.50
CA ALA A 9 -23.73 -1.27 -4.09
C ALA A 9 -23.70 0.23 -4.39
N MET A 10 -22.52 0.84 -4.38
CA MET A 10 -22.36 2.27 -4.61
C MET A 10 -21.05 2.54 -5.34
N ARG A 11 -21.13 3.39 -6.36
CA ARG A 11 -19.97 3.97 -7.05
C ARG A 11 -19.81 5.42 -6.66
N ILE A 12 -18.57 5.82 -6.43
CA ILE A 12 -18.16 7.20 -6.19
C ILE A 12 -17.10 7.52 -7.23
N SER A 13 -17.45 8.32 -8.22
CA SER A 13 -16.57 8.71 -9.32
C SER A 13 -16.20 10.18 -9.23
N GLN A 14 -14.93 10.48 -9.51
CA GLN A 14 -14.39 11.83 -9.54
C GLN A 14 -14.15 12.27 -10.99
N TRP A 15 -14.50 13.51 -11.29
CA TRP A 15 -14.44 14.08 -12.62
C TRP A 15 -13.76 15.44 -12.58
N ASP A 16 -12.99 15.76 -13.63
CA ASP A 16 -12.36 17.06 -13.77
C ASP A 16 -13.29 18.09 -14.40
N LYS A 17 -12.78 19.34 -14.53
CA LYS A 17 -13.54 20.47 -15.07
C LYS A 17 -14.01 20.28 -16.52
N ASN A 18 -13.44 19.32 -17.24
CA ASN A 18 -13.75 19.00 -18.62
C ASN A 18 -14.62 17.72 -18.73
N ASN A 19 -15.21 17.26 -17.62
CA ASN A 19 -15.95 16.00 -17.53
C ASN A 19 -15.12 14.77 -17.91
N LYS A 20 -13.80 14.80 -17.71
CA LYS A 20 -12.95 13.61 -17.86
C LYS A 20 -12.95 12.82 -16.55
N PHE A 21 -13.15 11.51 -16.67
CA PHE A 21 -13.04 10.57 -15.55
C PHE A 21 -11.64 10.61 -14.93
N ILE A 22 -11.57 10.66 -13.60
CA ILE A 22 -10.33 10.63 -12.83
C ILE A 22 -10.18 9.28 -12.14
N VAL A 23 -11.06 8.97 -11.18
CA VAL A 23 -11.02 7.75 -10.36
C VAL A 23 -12.42 7.32 -9.99
N GLU A 24 -12.58 6.02 -9.80
CA GLU A 24 -13.76 5.41 -9.21
C GLU A 24 -13.37 4.65 -7.96
N ASN A 25 -14.16 4.84 -6.92
CA ASN A 25 -14.20 4.01 -5.75
C ASN A 25 -15.54 3.30 -5.71
N TYR A 26 -15.56 2.09 -5.16
CA TYR A 26 -16.77 1.29 -5.06
C TYR A 26 -16.91 0.68 -3.69
N PHE A 27 -18.17 0.53 -3.28
CA PHE A 27 -18.55 -0.10 -2.03
C PHE A 27 -19.02 -1.54 -2.31
N PRO A 28 -18.20 -2.57 -1.99
CA PRO A 28 -18.60 -3.96 -2.16
C PRO A 28 -19.58 -4.38 -1.06
N VAL A 29 -20.69 -5.02 -1.45
CA VAL A 29 -21.69 -5.59 -0.55
C VAL A 29 -21.95 -7.06 -0.85
N LYS A 30 -22.42 -7.75 0.18
CA LYS A 30 -23.05 -9.07 0.09
C LYS A 30 -24.52 -8.92 0.46
N SER A 31 -25.30 -9.98 0.29
CA SER A 31 -26.66 -10.03 0.84
C SER A 31 -26.59 -9.84 2.36
N GLU A 32 -27.19 -8.77 2.87
CA GLU A 32 -27.20 -8.41 4.29
C GLU A 32 -28.49 -7.65 4.64
N THR A 33 -28.81 -7.60 5.93
CA THR A 33 -29.89 -6.75 6.46
C THR A 33 -29.43 -5.29 6.55
N TRP A 34 -30.34 -4.36 6.87
CA TRP A 34 -30.01 -2.95 7.06
C TRP A 34 -28.77 -2.75 7.94
N LYS A 35 -27.75 -2.11 7.36
CA LYS A 35 -26.48 -1.81 8.02
C LYS A 35 -25.99 -0.46 7.57
N ARG A 36 -25.52 0.35 8.54
CA ARG A 36 -24.84 1.60 8.23
C ARG A 36 -23.43 1.29 7.73
N HIS A 37 -23.10 1.88 6.58
CA HIS A 37 -21.77 1.78 5.99
C HIS A 37 -21.11 3.15 5.93
N VAL A 38 -19.80 3.18 6.15
CA VAL A 38 -18.99 4.38 6.05
C VAL A 38 -17.83 4.09 5.11
N PHE A 39 -17.68 4.95 4.11
CA PHE A 39 -16.64 4.84 3.09
C PHE A 39 -15.89 6.17 2.97
N ASN A 40 -14.58 6.13 3.17
CA ASN A 40 -13.72 7.31 3.11
C ASN A 40 -12.90 7.28 1.83
N PHE A 41 -12.78 8.43 1.17
CA PHE A 41 -11.95 8.61 -0.02
C PHE A 41 -11.32 10.00 -0.04
N VAL A 42 -10.25 10.14 -0.82
CA VAL A 42 -9.56 11.42 -1.05
C VAL A 42 -9.87 11.92 -2.45
N THR A 43 -10.17 13.21 -2.57
CA THR A 43 -10.31 13.86 -3.86
C THR A 43 -8.95 14.17 -4.49
N GLN A 44 -8.83 13.91 -5.79
CA GLN A 44 -7.65 14.30 -6.55
C GLN A 44 -7.62 15.81 -6.79
N PRO A 45 -6.45 16.43 -7.01
CA PRO A 45 -6.32 17.90 -7.04
C PRO A 45 -7.10 18.54 -8.19
N ASN A 46 -7.29 17.79 -9.28
CA ASN A 46 -8.04 18.19 -10.46
C ASN A 46 -9.53 17.80 -10.39
N CYS A 47 -10.01 17.20 -9.30
CA CYS A 47 -11.42 16.85 -9.12
C CYS A 47 -12.26 18.12 -8.91
N THR A 48 -13.25 18.32 -9.76
CA THR A 48 -14.23 19.42 -9.63
C THR A 48 -15.64 18.92 -9.42
N CYS A 49 -15.92 17.64 -9.72
CA CYS A 49 -17.22 17.03 -9.54
C CYS A 49 -17.07 15.62 -8.96
N ILE A 50 -17.97 15.27 -8.02
CA ILE A 50 -18.11 13.94 -7.45
C ILE A 50 -19.49 13.43 -7.83
N HIS A 51 -19.56 12.27 -8.44
CA HIS A 51 -20.81 11.58 -8.75
C HIS A 51 -20.95 10.33 -7.87
N ILE A 52 -22.04 10.30 -7.11
CA ILE A 52 -22.41 9.19 -6.22
C ILE A 52 -23.59 8.46 -6.87
N ALA A 53 -23.39 7.19 -7.21
CA ALA A 53 -24.38 6.37 -7.90
C ALA A 53 -24.66 5.08 -7.11
N PRO A 54 -25.74 5.02 -6.30
CA PRO A 54 -26.21 3.77 -5.70
C PRO A 54 -26.77 2.85 -6.80
N SER A 55 -26.20 1.66 -6.95
CA SER A 55 -26.61 0.67 -7.96
C SER A 55 -26.03 -0.69 -7.64
N ILE A 56 -26.71 -1.77 -8.04
CA ILE A 56 -26.15 -3.13 -8.04
C ILE A 56 -25.35 -3.32 -9.34
N ILE A 57 -24.05 -3.57 -9.23
CA ILE A 57 -23.16 -3.78 -10.38
C ILE A 57 -22.43 -5.11 -10.22
N ASN A 58 -22.25 -5.81 -11.35
CA ASN A 58 -21.67 -7.15 -11.40
C ASN A 58 -22.44 -8.16 -10.54
N GLY A 59 -23.75 -7.96 -10.39
CA GLY A 59 -24.66 -8.79 -9.60
C GLY A 59 -26.11 -8.63 -10.04
N LYS A 60 -27.01 -9.36 -9.38
CA LYS A 60 -28.47 -9.30 -9.59
C LYS A 60 -29.16 -9.32 -8.23
N GLY A 61 -30.26 -8.60 -8.09
CA GLY A 61 -31.06 -8.57 -6.86
C GLY A 61 -31.77 -7.24 -6.66
N THR A 62 -32.21 -7.00 -5.42
CA THR A 62 -32.80 -5.75 -4.97
C THR A 62 -31.96 -5.19 -3.83
N ALA A 63 -31.70 -3.88 -3.86
CA ALA A 63 -31.01 -3.16 -2.80
C ALA A 63 -31.80 -1.89 -2.48
N TRP A 64 -31.86 -1.57 -1.19
CA TRP A 64 -32.43 -0.33 -0.68
C TRP A 64 -31.30 0.50 -0.09
N PHE A 65 -31.36 1.80 -0.32
CA PHE A 65 -30.41 2.76 0.20
C PHE A 65 -31.20 3.85 0.91
N ASP A 66 -30.73 4.25 2.08
CA ASP A 66 -31.33 5.31 2.88
C ASP A 66 -30.23 6.14 3.55
N ASP A 67 -30.55 7.38 3.92
CA ASP A 67 -29.66 8.30 4.63
C ASP A 67 -28.26 8.47 3.98
N ILE A 68 -28.20 8.57 2.64
CA ILE A 68 -26.94 8.80 1.93
C ILE A 68 -26.46 10.23 2.20
N GLU A 69 -25.34 10.33 2.91
CA GLU A 69 -24.76 11.61 3.30
C GLU A 69 -23.31 11.73 2.80
N LEU A 70 -23.00 12.84 2.12
CA LEU A 70 -21.63 13.20 1.75
C LEU A 70 -21.09 14.26 2.72
N LYS A 71 -20.17 13.87 3.59
CA LYS A 71 -19.46 14.79 4.47
C LYS A 71 -18.08 15.10 3.94
N ARG A 72 -17.75 16.39 3.94
CA ARG A 72 -16.35 16.77 3.85
C ARG A 72 -15.69 16.46 5.19
N MET A 73 -14.58 15.74 5.16
CA MET A 73 -13.73 15.50 6.34
C MET A 73 -13.05 16.78 6.88
N ASN A 74 -13.29 17.92 6.25
CA ASN A 74 -12.80 19.21 6.70
C ASN A 74 -13.46 19.57 8.04
N GLY A 75 -12.67 19.58 9.10
CA GLY A 75 -13.13 19.75 10.48
C GLY A 75 -12.98 18.50 11.32
N SER A 76 -12.62 17.37 10.73
CA SER A 76 -12.43 16.15 11.50
C SER A 76 -11.14 16.20 12.31
N LEU A 77 -10.01 16.78 11.85
CA LEU A 77 -8.73 16.75 12.61
C LEU A 77 -8.44 15.38 13.30
N VAL A 78 -8.97 14.29 12.72
CA VAL A 78 -8.87 12.92 13.19
C VAL A 78 -7.70 12.30 12.44
N ASN A 79 -6.97 11.42 13.13
CA ASN A 79 -5.81 10.73 12.58
C ASN A 79 -4.72 11.68 12.04
N VAL A 80 -4.55 12.86 12.65
CA VAL A 80 -3.58 13.88 12.20
C VAL A 80 -2.16 13.38 12.44
N ILE A 81 -1.32 13.48 11.41
CA ILE A 81 0.09 13.13 11.49
C ILE A 81 0.85 14.36 12.02
N ARG A 82 1.44 14.21 13.20
CA ARG A 82 2.32 15.21 13.82
C ARG A 82 3.71 14.62 14.04
N THR A 83 4.69 15.20 13.35
CA THR A 83 6.11 14.81 13.29
C THR A 83 6.94 16.07 13.03
N GLU A 84 8.27 15.98 13.10
CA GLU A 84 9.14 17.11 12.79
C GLU A 84 8.98 17.64 11.36
N THR A 85 8.60 16.77 10.41
CA THR A 85 8.50 17.12 8.99
C THR A 85 7.06 17.28 8.47
N SER A 86 6.07 17.05 9.33
CA SER A 86 4.64 17.21 9.04
C SER A 86 3.88 17.53 10.32
N ASP A 87 3.23 18.68 10.36
CA ASP A 87 2.37 19.10 11.46
C ASP A 87 1.21 19.99 10.94
N ILE A 88 0.34 20.44 11.84
CA ILE A 88 -0.75 21.37 11.56
C ILE A 88 -0.18 22.77 11.29
N ASN A 89 -0.36 23.24 10.07
CA ASN A 89 -0.04 24.59 9.66
C ASN A 89 -1.30 25.45 9.59
N ILE A 90 -1.30 26.60 10.28
CA ILE A 90 -2.41 27.55 10.29
C ILE A 90 -1.97 28.87 9.66
N THR A 91 -2.72 29.32 8.67
CA THR A 91 -2.48 30.60 7.98
C THR A 91 -3.76 31.43 7.92
N ASN A 92 -3.64 32.73 7.68
CA ASN A 92 -4.80 33.53 7.30
C ASN A 92 -5.26 33.18 5.87
N LEU A 93 -6.39 33.74 5.43
CA LEU A 93 -7.02 33.36 4.15
C LEU A 93 -6.15 33.58 2.91
N ASP A 94 -5.34 34.65 2.89
CA ASP A 94 -4.45 34.98 1.78
C ASP A 94 -3.05 34.33 1.89
N LYS A 95 -2.81 33.57 2.98
CA LYS A 95 -1.53 32.91 3.30
C LYS A 95 -0.36 33.87 3.49
N THR A 96 -0.60 35.13 3.78
CA THR A 96 0.45 36.13 4.10
C THR A 96 0.94 36.02 5.54
N ILE A 97 0.14 35.48 6.44
CA ILE A 97 0.48 35.25 7.84
C ILE A 97 0.46 33.75 8.12
N THR A 98 1.58 33.23 8.64
CA THR A 98 1.65 31.92 9.29
C THR A 98 1.59 32.09 10.80
N TYR A 99 0.56 31.51 11.39
CA TYR A 99 0.38 31.48 12.84
C TYR A 99 1.28 30.41 13.46
N ARG A 100 1.66 30.61 14.72
CA ARG A 100 2.63 29.77 15.44
C ARG A 100 1.96 29.13 16.65
N GLU A 101 2.12 27.81 16.77
CA GLU A 101 1.74 27.09 17.98
C GLU A 101 2.51 27.61 19.20
N GLY A 102 1.85 27.70 20.35
CA GLY A 102 2.38 28.28 21.59
C GLY A 102 2.34 29.81 21.65
N ILE A 103 2.07 30.49 20.53
CA ILE A 103 1.95 31.96 20.46
C ILE A 103 0.53 32.36 20.09
N ASP A 104 0.04 31.89 18.94
CA ASP A 104 -1.26 32.28 18.39
C ASP A 104 -2.37 31.26 18.72
N TYR A 105 -1.98 29.99 18.79
CA TYR A 105 -2.86 28.88 19.09
C TYR A 105 -2.11 27.78 19.85
N LYS A 106 -2.84 26.83 20.40
CA LYS A 106 -2.31 25.54 20.87
C LYS A 106 -3.08 24.40 20.24
N ILE A 107 -2.40 23.30 19.94
CA ILE A 107 -3.04 22.05 19.56
C ILE A 107 -3.31 21.23 20.82
N ILE A 108 -4.51 20.65 20.87
CA ILE A 108 -4.87 19.60 21.82
C ILE A 108 -5.00 18.35 20.97
N ASP A 109 -4.06 17.42 21.12
CA ASP A 109 -4.00 16.23 20.29
C ASP A 109 -5.25 15.35 20.44
N GLY A 110 -5.71 14.84 19.31
CA GLY A 110 -6.74 13.81 19.25
C GLY A 110 -6.15 12.42 19.42
N ASP A 111 -7.01 11.42 19.24
CA ASP A 111 -6.60 10.02 19.33
C ASP A 111 -5.86 9.57 18.07
N MET A 112 -4.59 9.22 18.24
CA MET A 112 -3.75 8.54 17.24
C MET A 112 -3.34 7.17 17.77
N ARG A 113 -4.26 6.19 17.72
CA ARG A 113 -3.97 4.82 18.22
C ARG A 113 -3.94 3.80 17.08
N TYR A 114 -2.82 3.07 17.01
CA TYR A 114 -2.71 1.84 16.25
C TYR A 114 -3.55 0.75 16.93
N CYS A 115 -4.34 0.00 16.17
CA CYS A 115 -5.22 -1.05 16.67
C CYS A 115 -4.39 -2.25 17.17
N ASP A 116 -4.77 -2.80 18.31
CA ASP A 116 -4.30 -4.11 18.79
C ASP A 116 -5.19 -5.19 18.15
N TYR A 117 -4.75 -5.74 17.00
CA TYR A 117 -5.51 -6.70 16.18
C TYR A 117 -5.96 -7.94 16.97
N GLY A 118 -5.35 -8.23 18.13
CA GLY A 118 -5.67 -9.37 19.00
C GLY A 118 -6.76 -9.12 20.06
N LYS A 119 -7.25 -7.88 20.25
CA LYS A 119 -8.16 -7.54 21.38
C LYS A 119 -9.58 -7.16 20.99
N GLY A 120 -9.97 -7.36 19.72
CA GLY A 120 -11.31 -7.01 19.26
C GLY A 120 -11.55 -5.50 19.13
N ASP A 121 -10.50 -4.69 19.19
CA ASP A 121 -10.57 -3.26 18.90
C ASP A 121 -10.97 -3.04 17.43
N ALA A 122 -11.81 -2.03 17.18
CA ALA A 122 -12.10 -1.57 15.83
C ALA A 122 -10.80 -1.21 15.09
N TYR A 123 -10.77 -1.53 13.80
CA TYR A 123 -9.64 -1.35 12.88
C TYR A 123 -8.87 -0.03 13.06
N PRO A 124 -7.54 -0.02 12.79
CA PRO A 124 -6.71 1.17 13.02
C PRO A 124 -7.27 2.37 12.25
N TYR A 125 -7.16 3.55 12.86
CA TYR A 125 -7.53 4.84 12.25
C TYR A 125 -9.02 5.01 11.89
N ASP A 126 -9.94 4.35 12.60
CA ASP A 126 -11.39 4.57 12.46
C ASP A 126 -11.77 6.06 12.60
N PHE A 127 -12.41 6.64 11.59
CA PHE A 127 -12.84 8.04 11.63
C PHE A 127 -14.12 8.29 12.43
N THR A 128 -14.86 7.24 12.76
CA THR A 128 -16.19 7.38 13.36
C THR A 128 -16.16 7.45 14.89
N ASN A 129 -15.14 6.86 15.53
CA ASN A 129 -15.07 6.70 16.99
C ASN A 129 -13.79 7.27 17.62
N ARG A 130 -13.19 8.31 17.04
CA ARG A 130 -11.92 8.89 17.54
C ARG A 130 -12.08 10.35 17.94
N ALA A 131 -11.44 10.73 19.04
CA ALA A 131 -11.38 12.13 19.43
C ALA A 131 -10.57 12.91 18.39
N PRO A 132 -11.13 13.97 17.80
CA PRO A 132 -10.40 14.83 16.87
C PRO A 132 -9.38 15.69 17.63
N SER A 133 -8.28 16.04 16.97
CA SER A 133 -7.40 17.10 17.46
C SER A 133 -8.17 18.42 17.46
N LYS A 134 -7.88 19.30 18.41
CA LYS A 134 -8.55 20.59 18.55
C LYS A 134 -7.52 21.71 18.49
N ILE A 135 -7.90 22.79 17.82
CA ILE A 135 -7.11 24.01 17.77
C ILE A 135 -7.75 24.99 18.74
N LYS A 136 -7.01 25.43 19.75
CA LYS A 136 -7.47 26.47 20.69
C LYS A 136 -6.68 27.74 20.44
N ARG A 137 -7.38 28.82 20.09
CA ARG A 137 -6.83 30.18 20.05
C ARG A 137 -6.28 30.56 21.43
N LEU A 138 -5.11 31.20 21.45
CA LEU A 138 -4.51 31.72 22.68
C LEU A 138 -4.88 33.19 22.88
N GLU A 139 -4.99 33.59 24.15
CA GLU A 139 -5.14 34.99 24.53
C GLU A 139 -3.83 35.73 24.26
N GLY A 140 -3.92 36.94 23.67
CA GLY A 140 -2.74 37.70 23.23
C GLY A 140 -2.09 37.19 21.94
N GLY A 141 -2.61 36.11 21.35
CA GLY A 141 -2.21 35.64 20.02
C GLY A 141 -2.68 36.58 18.90
N ARG A 142 -2.10 36.40 17.70
CA ARG A 142 -2.42 37.24 16.53
C ARG A 142 -3.72 36.87 15.83
N ILE A 143 -4.28 35.68 16.10
CA ILE A 143 -5.58 35.27 15.56
C ILE A 143 -6.67 36.07 16.28
N ALA A 144 -7.44 36.87 15.54
CA ALA A 144 -8.54 37.64 16.10
C ALA A 144 -9.77 36.77 16.39
N ASP A 145 -10.64 37.24 17.29
CA ASP A 145 -11.91 36.58 17.54
C ASP A 145 -12.82 36.66 16.30
N GLY A 146 -13.42 35.52 15.92
CA GLY A 146 -14.19 35.41 14.68
C GLY A 146 -13.35 35.38 13.38
N GLU A 147 -12.02 35.44 13.46
CA GLU A 147 -11.16 35.35 12.28
C GLU A 147 -11.25 33.97 11.62
N THR A 148 -11.38 33.95 10.29
CA THR A 148 -11.30 32.73 9.51
C THR A 148 -9.85 32.42 9.15
N VAL A 149 -9.40 31.21 9.44
CA VAL A 149 -8.05 30.72 9.13
C VAL A 149 -8.10 29.50 8.21
N LEU A 150 -7.01 29.26 7.49
CA LEU A 150 -6.77 28.04 6.72
C LEU A 150 -5.94 27.09 7.56
N VAL A 151 -6.40 25.84 7.66
CA VAL A 151 -5.71 24.77 8.37
C VAL A 151 -5.26 23.72 7.35
N SER A 152 -3.96 23.43 7.31
CA SER A 152 -3.36 22.38 6.46
C SER A 152 -2.67 21.34 7.34
N TYR A 153 -2.88 20.06 7.04
CA TYR A 153 -2.34 18.96 7.82
C TYR A 153 -2.31 17.67 6.99
N ASP A 154 -1.41 16.76 7.33
CA ASP A 154 -1.45 15.38 6.84
C ASP A 154 -2.22 14.50 7.83
N PHE A 155 -2.83 13.43 7.33
CA PHE A 155 -3.60 12.50 8.15
C PHE A 155 -3.52 11.08 7.61
N VAL A 156 -3.76 10.09 8.48
CA VAL A 156 -3.84 8.68 8.07
C VAL A 156 -5.26 8.37 7.62
N LEU A 157 -5.41 7.98 6.35
CA LEU A 157 -6.66 7.48 5.80
C LEU A 157 -6.82 5.98 6.08
N GLN A 158 -7.89 5.60 6.78
CA GLN A 158 -8.39 4.24 6.83
C GLN A 158 -9.02 3.84 5.50
N PHE A 159 -8.40 2.88 4.81
CA PHE A 159 -8.94 2.29 3.57
C PHE A 159 -9.90 1.14 3.89
N ASN A 160 -11.17 1.29 3.55
CA ASN A 160 -12.15 0.20 3.59
C ASN A 160 -12.24 -0.41 2.17
N PRO A 161 -12.16 -1.74 1.98
CA PRO A 161 -12.18 -2.84 2.97
C PRO A 161 -10.83 -3.39 3.37
N PHE A 162 -9.72 -2.74 3.03
CA PHE A 162 -8.38 -3.24 3.35
C PHE A 162 -7.66 -2.33 4.37
N PRO A 163 -8.14 -2.24 5.62
CA PRO A 163 -7.59 -1.30 6.61
C PRO A 163 -6.14 -1.61 7.00
N TRP A 164 -5.66 -2.83 6.76
CA TRP A 164 -4.26 -3.21 6.95
C TRP A 164 -3.32 -2.69 5.86
N LYS A 165 -3.86 -2.18 4.75
CA LYS A 165 -3.09 -1.69 3.58
C LYS A 165 -2.77 -0.19 3.70
N CYS A 166 -2.21 0.22 4.83
CA CYS A 166 -1.79 1.60 5.07
C CYS A 166 -0.26 1.70 5.03
N THR A 167 0.31 2.10 3.90
CA THR A 167 1.77 2.24 3.77
C THR A 167 2.29 3.50 4.49
N TYR A 168 3.46 3.40 5.11
CA TYR A 168 4.17 4.55 5.66
C TYR A 168 4.57 5.56 4.56
N CYS A 169 5.04 6.74 4.97
CA CYS A 169 5.57 7.73 4.05
C CYS A 169 7.06 7.45 3.77
N PRO A 170 7.48 7.17 2.52
CA PRO A 170 8.91 7.00 2.19
C PRO A 170 9.71 8.31 2.22
N CYS A 171 9.05 9.45 2.48
CA CYS A 171 9.68 10.76 2.66
C CYS A 171 9.76 11.20 4.13
N GLU A 172 9.29 10.38 5.08
CA GLU A 172 9.38 10.69 6.51
C GLU A 172 10.67 10.10 7.11
N GLN A 173 11.51 10.94 7.70
CA GLN A 173 12.77 10.50 8.30
C GLN A 173 12.53 9.59 9.50
N ARG A 174 11.52 9.90 10.33
CA ARG A 174 11.17 9.10 11.50
C ARG A 174 10.75 7.67 11.16
N THR A 175 10.22 7.43 9.97
CA THR A 175 9.93 6.08 9.48
C THR A 175 11.21 5.26 9.42
N TYR A 176 12.29 5.83 8.89
CA TYR A 176 13.57 5.12 8.77
C TYR A 176 14.24 4.93 10.12
N GLU A 177 14.10 5.85 11.07
CA GLU A 177 14.61 5.66 12.43
C GLU A 177 14.01 4.41 13.08
N ILE A 178 12.69 4.26 13.02
CA ILE A 178 11.96 3.11 13.57
C ILE A 178 12.28 1.83 12.79
N LEU A 179 12.27 1.91 11.46
CA LEU A 179 12.52 0.77 10.59
C LEU A 179 13.95 0.24 10.75
N PHE A 180 14.95 1.14 10.76
CA PHE A 180 16.36 0.78 10.84
C PHE A 180 16.76 0.29 12.23
N GLU A 181 16.11 0.75 13.29
CA GLU A 181 16.27 0.14 14.61
C GLU A 181 15.91 -1.36 14.58
N SER A 182 14.72 -1.68 14.05
CA SER A 182 14.21 -3.06 13.99
C SER A 182 15.00 -3.93 13.01
N LEU A 183 15.21 -3.45 11.78
CA LEU A 183 15.98 -4.18 10.77
C LEU A 183 17.45 -4.34 11.18
N GLY A 184 18.03 -3.32 11.82
CA GLY A 184 19.40 -3.37 12.30
C GLY A 184 19.61 -4.40 13.40
N ALA A 185 18.66 -4.51 14.33
CA ALA A 185 18.68 -5.55 15.35
C ALA A 185 18.55 -6.96 14.72
N LEU A 186 17.64 -7.13 13.76
CA LEU A 186 17.45 -8.40 13.06
C LEU A 186 18.69 -8.81 12.27
N VAL A 187 19.28 -7.91 11.48
CA VAL A 187 20.42 -8.27 10.61
C VAL A 187 21.71 -8.57 11.38
N LYS A 188 21.83 -8.05 12.61
CA LYS A 188 22.93 -8.37 13.53
C LYS A 188 22.72 -9.69 14.28
N SER A 189 21.51 -10.23 14.27
CA SER A 189 21.18 -11.50 14.90
C SER A 189 21.89 -12.65 14.19
N PRO A 190 22.33 -13.71 14.91
CA PRO A 190 22.86 -14.92 14.30
C PRO A 190 21.84 -15.67 13.40
N LEU A 191 20.55 -15.30 13.46
CA LEU A 191 19.50 -15.87 12.61
C LEU A 191 19.59 -15.44 11.15
N VAL A 192 20.24 -14.31 10.86
CA VAL A 192 20.36 -13.78 9.48
C VAL A 192 21.75 -14.10 8.95
N THR A 193 21.87 -15.10 8.09
CA THR A 193 23.16 -15.53 7.52
C THR A 193 23.50 -14.72 6.27
N ASP A 194 22.76 -14.88 5.18
CA ASP A 194 23.15 -14.30 3.88
C ASP A 194 22.01 -13.62 3.14
N TYR A 195 20.77 -13.88 3.56
CA TYR A 195 19.56 -13.44 2.89
C TYR A 195 18.62 -12.76 3.87
N ILE A 196 17.96 -11.71 3.42
CA ILE A 196 16.86 -11.07 4.15
C ILE A 196 15.76 -10.69 3.17
N VAL A 197 14.53 -11.08 3.50
CA VAL A 197 13.33 -10.58 2.81
C VAL A 197 12.98 -9.25 3.45
N ILE A 198 13.00 -8.17 2.68
CA ILE A 198 12.44 -6.89 3.13
C ILE A 198 10.98 -6.78 2.66
N GLY A 199 10.25 -5.83 3.23
CA GLY A 199 8.84 -5.61 2.93
C GLY A 199 8.57 -5.10 1.51
N ASP A 200 7.86 -3.97 1.41
CA ASP A 200 7.52 -3.30 0.13
C ASP A 200 6.68 -4.10 -0.86
N THR A 201 6.00 -5.14 -0.36
CA THR A 201 4.88 -5.78 -1.04
C THR A 201 3.60 -4.97 -0.85
N GLU A 202 2.70 -5.02 -1.83
CA GLU A 202 1.34 -4.49 -1.73
C GLU A 202 1.28 -3.03 -1.25
N VAL A 203 2.22 -2.22 -1.72
CA VAL A 203 2.30 -0.80 -1.36
C VAL A 203 1.17 -0.02 -2.04
N PHE A 204 0.20 0.42 -1.23
CA PHE A 204 -0.96 1.14 -1.71
C PHE A 204 -1.10 2.50 -1.04
N GLY A 205 -1.51 3.49 -1.84
CA GLY A 205 -1.69 4.87 -1.40
C GLY A 205 -0.39 5.64 -1.25
N MET A 206 0.65 5.27 -1.99
CA MET A 206 1.91 6.02 -2.06
C MET A 206 1.65 7.44 -2.60
N ASN A 207 2.55 8.37 -2.25
CA ASN A 207 2.57 9.72 -2.79
C ASN A 207 1.34 10.56 -2.40
N ARG A 208 0.84 10.39 -1.16
CA ARG A 208 -0.41 10.99 -0.70
C ARG A 208 -0.26 12.22 0.21
N ASP A 209 0.86 12.34 0.91
CA ASP A 209 1.06 13.35 1.96
C ASP A 209 1.97 14.49 1.52
N SER A 210 1.97 15.57 2.31
CA SER A 210 2.69 16.81 1.98
C SER A 210 4.19 16.58 1.73
N ARG A 211 4.81 15.65 2.46
CA ARG A 211 6.23 15.27 2.32
C ARG A 211 6.51 14.66 0.95
N CYS A 212 5.72 13.67 0.54
CA CYS A 212 5.85 13.08 -0.80
C CYS A 212 5.54 14.10 -1.90
N LEU A 213 4.53 14.96 -1.71
CA LEU A 213 4.18 15.99 -2.68
C LEU A 213 5.32 16.99 -2.86
N LYS A 214 6.00 17.37 -1.77
CA LYS A 214 7.17 18.25 -1.81
C LYS A 214 8.38 17.60 -2.49
N ALA A 215 8.54 16.29 -2.36
CA ALA A 215 9.60 15.55 -3.04
C ALA A 215 9.42 15.54 -4.57
N ASP A 216 8.18 15.74 -5.05
CA ASP A 216 7.78 15.81 -6.46
C ASP A 216 8.13 14.58 -7.32
N LYS A 217 8.48 13.47 -6.69
CA LYS A 217 8.85 12.21 -7.35
C LYS A 217 7.66 11.45 -7.92
N THR A 218 7.92 10.64 -8.95
CA THR A 218 7.02 9.60 -9.44
C THR A 218 6.84 8.49 -8.42
N ASN A 219 5.83 7.65 -8.61
CA ASN A 219 5.60 6.51 -7.72
C ASN A 219 6.77 5.50 -7.79
N ALA A 220 7.36 5.31 -8.99
CA ALA A 220 8.54 4.49 -9.17
C ALA A 220 9.78 5.05 -8.46
N GLU A 221 10.04 6.36 -8.58
CA GLU A 221 11.17 7.01 -7.89
C GLU A 221 11.04 6.96 -6.36
N LEU A 222 9.82 7.16 -5.83
CA LEU A 222 9.58 7.05 -4.39
C LEU A 222 9.81 5.63 -3.86
N LEU A 223 9.33 4.60 -4.58
CA LEU A 223 9.59 3.21 -4.22
C LEU A 223 11.07 2.88 -4.31
N ALA A 224 11.75 3.33 -5.37
CA ALA A 224 13.17 3.09 -5.56
C ALA A 224 14.02 3.77 -4.49
N ASP A 225 13.69 5.00 -4.08
CA ASP A 225 14.36 5.68 -2.97
C ASP A 225 14.24 4.90 -1.66
N ASP A 226 13.05 4.38 -1.37
CA ASP A 226 12.77 3.60 -0.17
C ASP A 226 13.65 2.34 -0.12
N ILE A 227 13.60 1.55 -1.20
CA ILE A 227 14.43 0.35 -1.37
C ILE A 227 15.91 0.70 -1.29
N ASN A 228 16.36 1.78 -1.92
CA ASN A 228 17.76 2.21 -1.90
C ASN A 228 18.25 2.61 -0.50
N LYS A 229 17.40 3.25 0.32
CA LYS A 229 17.75 3.59 1.71
C LYS A 229 17.89 2.32 2.55
N ILE A 230 16.94 1.39 2.43
CA ILE A 230 16.98 0.10 3.14
C ILE A 230 18.21 -0.71 2.71
N TYR A 231 18.47 -0.79 1.39
CA TYR A 231 19.63 -1.46 0.83
C TYR A 231 20.94 -0.91 1.40
N LYS A 232 21.13 0.42 1.35
CA LYS A 232 22.35 1.08 1.86
C LYS A 232 22.53 0.83 3.36
N PHE A 233 21.44 0.91 4.14
CA PHE A 233 21.49 0.65 5.56
C PHE A 233 21.90 -0.79 5.86
N LEU A 234 21.26 -1.78 5.25
CA LEU A 234 21.58 -3.20 5.47
C LEU A 234 23.01 -3.53 5.05
N ASN A 235 23.44 -3.05 3.88
CA ASN A 235 24.79 -3.28 3.37
C ASN A 235 25.87 -2.58 4.23
N SER A 236 25.53 -1.50 4.94
CA SER A 236 26.45 -0.85 5.89
C SER A 236 26.71 -1.67 7.15
N ILE A 237 25.76 -2.54 7.53
CA ILE A 237 25.89 -3.42 8.70
C ILE A 237 26.49 -4.76 8.30
N LYS A 238 25.99 -5.33 7.20
CA LYS A 238 26.39 -6.65 6.70
C LYS A 238 26.65 -6.58 5.20
N PRO A 239 27.89 -6.28 4.79
CA PRO A 239 28.26 -6.24 3.38
C PRO A 239 27.93 -7.56 2.68
N ASN A 240 27.46 -7.47 1.44
CA ASN A 240 27.08 -8.61 0.58
C ASN A 240 25.82 -9.38 1.00
N ILE A 241 25.07 -8.91 2.00
CA ILE A 241 23.75 -9.48 2.29
C ILE A 241 22.84 -9.40 1.05
N LYS A 242 22.19 -10.50 0.72
CA LYS A 242 21.24 -10.59 -0.39
C LYS A 242 19.87 -10.17 0.08
N ILE A 243 19.32 -9.19 -0.62
CA ILE A 243 18.00 -8.63 -0.30
C ILE A 243 16.99 -9.22 -1.26
N LEU A 244 15.93 -9.80 -0.69
CA LEU A 244 14.78 -10.29 -1.44
C LEU A 244 13.60 -9.36 -1.25
N ILE A 245 12.81 -9.15 -2.32
CA ILE A 245 11.61 -8.30 -2.30
C ILE A 245 10.50 -9.01 -3.08
N TYR A 246 9.28 -9.04 -2.55
CA TYR A 246 8.13 -9.49 -3.35
C TYR A 246 7.92 -8.58 -4.56
N ASP A 247 7.70 -9.21 -5.70
CA ASP A 247 7.90 -8.55 -6.99
C ASP A 247 6.71 -7.68 -7.43
N ASP A 248 5.59 -7.72 -6.71
CA ASP A 248 4.32 -7.20 -7.18
C ASP A 248 4.33 -5.71 -7.46
N MET A 249 5.11 -4.92 -6.71
CA MET A 249 5.27 -3.48 -6.93
C MET A 249 6.38 -3.16 -7.95
N LEU A 250 7.26 -4.10 -8.27
CA LEU A 250 8.35 -3.97 -9.24
C LEU A 250 8.01 -4.55 -10.62
N ASN A 251 6.87 -5.24 -10.74
CA ASN A 251 6.50 -5.97 -11.94
C ASN A 251 5.37 -5.29 -12.75
N PRO A 252 5.58 -5.02 -14.05
CA PRO A 252 4.56 -4.43 -14.91
C PRO A 252 3.36 -5.36 -15.18
N TYR A 253 3.53 -6.67 -15.02
CA TYR A 253 2.47 -7.67 -15.14
C TYR A 253 1.70 -7.90 -13.82
N HIS A 254 1.96 -7.11 -12.78
CA HIS A 254 1.29 -7.22 -11.47
C HIS A 254 0.64 -5.92 -10.98
N PHE A 255 0.99 -5.46 -9.77
CA PHE A 255 0.49 -4.22 -9.19
C PHE A 255 1.31 -3.03 -9.68
N GLY A 256 2.61 -3.20 -9.89
CA GLY A 256 3.52 -2.16 -10.33
C GLY A 256 3.18 -1.56 -11.69
N GLY A 257 2.63 -2.35 -12.61
CA GLY A 257 2.16 -1.87 -13.92
C GLY A 257 0.82 -1.11 -13.90
N ARG A 258 0.17 -0.97 -12.75
CA ARG A 258 -1.14 -0.30 -12.65
C ARG A 258 -0.97 1.19 -12.35
N HIS A 259 -0.98 2.01 -13.39
CA HIS A 259 -0.69 3.46 -13.27
C HIS A 259 -1.65 4.24 -12.36
N THR A 260 -2.86 3.75 -12.15
CA THR A 260 -3.89 4.40 -11.33
C THR A 260 -4.08 3.74 -9.97
N LEU A 261 -3.31 2.69 -9.64
CA LEU A 261 -3.51 1.91 -8.42
C LEU A 261 -3.43 2.78 -7.16
N GLN A 262 -2.38 3.60 -7.06
CA GLN A 262 -2.15 4.43 -5.88
C GLN A 262 -3.31 5.39 -5.62
N MET A 263 -3.94 5.90 -6.68
CA MET A 263 -5.06 6.85 -6.61
C MET A 263 -6.31 6.27 -5.97
N VAL A 264 -6.61 4.99 -6.20
CA VAL A 264 -7.74 4.30 -5.55
C VAL A 264 -7.54 4.25 -4.03
N TYR A 265 -6.29 4.23 -3.60
CA TYR A 265 -5.90 4.26 -2.19
C TYR A 265 -5.40 5.66 -1.78
N GLY A 266 -5.98 6.73 -2.32
CA GLY A 266 -5.73 8.11 -1.86
C GLY A 266 -4.36 8.70 -2.22
N GLY A 267 -3.50 7.93 -2.89
CA GLY A 267 -2.26 8.39 -3.51
C GLY A 267 -2.47 9.25 -4.76
N ARG A 268 -1.38 9.55 -5.46
CA ARG A 268 -1.40 10.37 -6.69
C ARG A 268 -1.12 9.53 -7.94
N VAL A 269 -1.66 9.96 -9.07
CA VAL A 269 -1.37 9.38 -10.41
C VAL A 269 -0.05 9.94 -10.92
N LYS A 270 1.05 9.41 -10.40
CA LYS A 270 2.40 9.67 -10.92
C LYS A 270 3.03 8.38 -11.45
N GLY A 271 2.29 7.68 -12.30
CA GLY A 271 2.72 6.44 -12.95
C GLY A 271 2.56 5.19 -12.09
N GLY A 272 2.89 4.04 -12.69
CA GLY A 272 3.09 2.78 -11.97
C GLY A 272 4.37 2.83 -11.13
N THR A 273 4.62 1.76 -10.40
CA THR A 273 5.85 1.58 -9.61
C THR A 273 6.83 0.60 -10.25
N SER A 274 6.45 -0.11 -11.33
CA SER A 274 7.32 -1.13 -11.94
C SER A 274 8.67 -0.59 -12.42
N ASP A 275 8.71 0.68 -12.85
CA ASP A 275 9.94 1.31 -13.33
C ASP A 275 10.99 1.51 -12.23
N ALA A 276 10.61 1.34 -10.95
CA ALA A 276 11.55 1.31 -9.83
C ALA A 276 12.61 0.21 -10.00
N ILE A 277 12.32 -0.88 -10.71
CA ILE A 277 13.30 -1.96 -10.98
C ILE A 277 14.57 -1.44 -11.66
N ASP A 278 14.45 -0.35 -12.43
CA ASP A 278 15.57 0.26 -13.17
C ASP A 278 16.40 1.21 -12.31
N LEU A 279 15.88 1.59 -11.14
CA LEU A 279 16.45 2.59 -10.23
C LEU A 279 17.03 1.97 -8.95
N ILE A 280 16.91 0.66 -8.77
CA ILE A 280 17.38 -0.08 -7.59
C ILE A 280 18.61 -0.97 -7.91
N PRO A 281 19.38 -1.40 -6.88
CA PRO A 281 20.55 -2.25 -7.06
C PRO A 281 20.20 -3.57 -7.76
N LYS A 282 21.10 -4.00 -8.65
CA LYS A 282 20.87 -5.16 -9.54
C LYS A 282 21.19 -6.51 -8.89
N ASP A 283 21.60 -6.51 -7.64
CA ASP A 283 21.82 -7.71 -6.83
C ASP A 283 20.65 -8.01 -5.88
N ILE A 284 19.57 -7.22 -5.93
CA ILE A 284 18.28 -7.54 -5.32
C ILE A 284 17.65 -8.72 -6.08
N ILE A 285 17.03 -9.64 -5.33
CA ILE A 285 16.37 -10.84 -5.85
C ILE A 285 14.84 -10.68 -5.73
N PRO A 286 14.12 -10.46 -6.83
CA PRO A 286 12.67 -10.42 -6.81
C PRO A 286 12.07 -11.80 -6.48
N ILE A 287 11.07 -11.83 -5.60
CA ILE A 287 10.25 -13.01 -5.31
C ILE A 287 8.94 -12.87 -6.09
N ILE A 288 8.88 -13.56 -7.23
CA ILE A 288 7.72 -13.59 -8.10
C ILE A 288 6.59 -14.36 -7.43
N TRP A 289 5.44 -13.73 -7.22
CA TRP A 289 4.27 -14.44 -6.73
C TRP A 289 3.07 -14.33 -7.67
N TRP A 290 2.35 -15.45 -7.80
CA TRP A 290 1.03 -15.57 -8.42
C TRP A 290 0.43 -16.92 -8.01
N TYR A 291 -0.60 -16.89 -7.18
CA TYR A 291 -1.15 -18.11 -6.56
C TYR A 291 -2.36 -18.69 -7.29
N GLY A 292 -2.92 -17.99 -8.28
CA GLY A 292 -4.02 -18.51 -9.08
C GLY A 292 -3.51 -19.47 -10.16
N SER A 293 -4.22 -20.57 -10.41
CA SER A 293 -3.95 -21.48 -11.54
C SER A 293 -4.20 -20.82 -12.90
N GLU A 294 -5.02 -19.76 -12.98
CA GLU A 294 -5.22 -19.00 -14.20
C GLU A 294 -4.21 -17.83 -14.32
N ASP A 295 -3.36 -17.86 -15.35
CA ASP A 295 -2.46 -16.75 -15.71
C ASP A 295 -3.18 -15.64 -16.50
N SER A 296 -4.35 -15.21 -16.02
CA SER A 296 -5.24 -14.26 -16.71
C SER A 296 -4.61 -12.89 -17.01
N LYS A 297 -3.49 -12.54 -16.35
CA LYS A 297 -2.73 -11.31 -16.58
C LYS A 297 -1.40 -11.52 -17.30
N GLY A 298 -1.09 -12.75 -17.70
CA GLY A 298 0.22 -13.11 -18.25
C GLY A 298 1.37 -12.93 -17.26
N LYS A 299 1.09 -12.87 -15.95
CA LYS A 299 2.09 -12.72 -14.89
C LYS A 299 3.06 -13.90 -14.91
N MET A 300 2.55 -15.13 -14.89
CA MET A 300 3.39 -16.33 -14.84
C MET A 300 4.25 -16.44 -16.10
N LYS A 301 3.64 -16.24 -17.26
CA LYS A 301 4.31 -16.32 -18.56
C LYS A 301 5.37 -15.24 -18.76
N ASN A 302 5.09 -13.99 -18.38
CA ASN A 302 5.91 -12.84 -18.77
C ASN A 302 6.94 -12.42 -17.71
N SER A 303 6.67 -12.61 -16.41
CA SER A 303 7.58 -12.14 -15.35
C SER A 303 8.99 -12.73 -15.43
N PRO A 304 9.17 -14.04 -15.67
CA PRO A 304 10.51 -14.60 -15.79
C PRO A 304 11.32 -13.99 -16.93
N ASN A 305 10.68 -13.70 -18.07
CA ASN A 305 11.34 -13.04 -19.20
C ASN A 305 11.67 -11.56 -18.90
N TYR A 306 10.81 -10.90 -18.13
CA TYR A 306 11.04 -9.54 -17.68
C TYR A 306 12.28 -9.44 -16.78
N TYR A 307 12.40 -10.29 -15.77
CA TYR A 307 13.60 -10.24 -14.89
C TYR A 307 14.86 -10.69 -15.60
N LYS A 308 14.76 -11.67 -16.51
CA LYS A 308 15.86 -12.01 -17.43
C LYS A 308 16.32 -10.80 -18.25
N SER A 309 15.40 -10.01 -18.83
CA SER A 309 15.77 -8.82 -19.61
C SER A 309 16.36 -7.69 -18.77
N LYS A 310 16.09 -7.68 -17.46
CA LYS A 310 16.72 -6.78 -16.47
C LYS A 310 18.04 -7.32 -15.92
N ASN A 311 18.49 -8.50 -16.36
CA ASN A 311 19.66 -9.20 -15.84
C ASN A 311 19.58 -9.46 -14.32
N LEU A 312 18.40 -9.87 -13.85
CA LEU A 312 18.13 -10.17 -12.45
C LEU A 312 17.79 -11.65 -12.26
N SER A 313 18.43 -12.26 -11.27
CA SER A 313 18.00 -13.55 -10.74
C SER A 313 16.75 -13.38 -9.88
N TYR A 314 15.90 -14.40 -9.83
CA TYR A 314 14.62 -14.33 -9.12
C TYR A 314 14.25 -15.65 -8.45
N LEU A 315 13.32 -15.59 -7.50
CA LEU A 315 12.67 -16.74 -6.88
C LEU A 315 11.18 -16.75 -7.25
N ILE A 316 10.54 -17.92 -7.17
CA ILE A 316 9.08 -18.04 -7.28
C ILE A 316 8.50 -18.33 -5.90
N ALA A 317 7.52 -17.54 -5.45
CA ALA A 317 6.69 -17.88 -4.31
C ALA A 317 5.47 -18.69 -4.76
N THR A 318 5.31 -19.89 -4.19
CA THR A 318 4.11 -20.71 -4.35
C THR A 318 3.28 -20.75 -3.07
N TRP A 319 2.07 -21.29 -3.18
CA TRP A 319 1.16 -21.50 -2.05
C TRP A 319 0.74 -22.97 -1.97
N TYR A 320 -0.54 -23.30 -1.83
CA TYR A 320 -1.03 -24.68 -1.68
C TYR A 320 -1.62 -25.31 -2.96
N ASP A 321 -1.83 -24.53 -4.02
CA ASP A 321 -2.45 -25.02 -5.27
C ASP A 321 -1.44 -25.81 -6.11
N GLU A 322 -1.61 -27.14 -6.17
CA GLU A 322 -0.71 -28.04 -6.89
C GLU A 322 -0.68 -27.79 -8.41
N GLU A 323 -1.78 -27.36 -9.01
CA GLU A 323 -1.84 -27.06 -10.44
C GLU A 323 -1.01 -25.80 -10.73
N ASN A 324 -1.18 -24.76 -9.93
CA ASN A 324 -0.34 -23.56 -10.00
C ASN A 324 1.15 -23.89 -9.77
N ILE A 325 1.46 -24.75 -8.79
CA ILE A 325 2.85 -25.17 -8.53
C ILE A 325 3.43 -25.89 -9.75
N LYS A 326 2.72 -26.86 -10.34
CA LYS A 326 3.12 -27.56 -11.58
C LYS A 326 3.41 -26.60 -12.72
N MET A 327 2.55 -25.60 -12.92
CA MET A 327 2.75 -24.60 -13.97
C MET A 327 4.03 -23.78 -13.74
N TRP A 328 4.28 -23.36 -12.50
CA TRP A 328 5.52 -22.65 -12.17
C TRP A 328 6.75 -23.50 -12.44
N ILE A 329 6.73 -24.75 -12.00
CA ILE A 329 7.77 -25.73 -12.25
C ILE A 329 8.09 -25.86 -13.75
N ASP A 330 7.08 -26.01 -14.61
CA ASP A 330 7.30 -26.16 -16.05
C ASP A 330 7.90 -24.89 -16.68
N ILE A 331 7.56 -23.72 -16.15
CA ILE A 331 8.17 -22.43 -16.53
C ILE A 331 9.65 -22.37 -16.11
N LEU A 332 10.00 -22.96 -14.97
CA LEU A 332 11.35 -22.89 -14.38
C LEU A 332 12.37 -23.82 -15.03
N LYS A 333 11.96 -24.99 -15.53
CA LYS A 333 12.83 -26.04 -16.12
C LYS A 333 13.91 -25.55 -17.11
N LYS A 334 13.71 -24.40 -17.75
CA LYS A 334 14.58 -23.88 -18.82
C LYS A 334 15.22 -22.54 -18.49
N ARG A 335 15.33 -22.18 -17.21
CA ARG A 335 15.70 -20.82 -16.78
C ARG A 335 16.82 -20.81 -15.75
N LYS A 336 18.04 -20.54 -16.22
CA LYS A 336 19.24 -20.42 -15.38
C LYS A 336 19.20 -19.21 -14.42
N GLU A 337 18.35 -18.22 -14.71
CA GLU A 337 18.18 -17.03 -13.87
C GLU A 337 17.29 -17.30 -12.64
N SER A 338 16.55 -18.41 -12.63
CA SER A 338 15.73 -18.82 -11.49
C SER A 338 16.60 -19.44 -10.41
N LEU A 339 16.44 -18.96 -9.18
CA LEU A 339 17.12 -19.51 -7.99
C LEU A 339 16.30 -20.59 -7.29
N GLY A 340 15.10 -20.89 -7.78
CA GLY A 340 14.21 -21.91 -7.24
C GLY A 340 12.89 -21.33 -6.72
N MET A 341 12.32 -22.01 -5.73
CA MET A 341 10.96 -21.75 -5.24
C MET A 341 10.95 -21.61 -3.71
N ILE A 342 10.13 -20.69 -3.21
CA ILE A 342 9.79 -20.55 -1.79
C ILE A 342 8.32 -20.91 -1.64
N ASN A 343 8.00 -21.88 -0.80
CA ASN A 343 6.60 -22.13 -0.45
C ASN A 343 6.15 -21.17 0.67
N THR A 344 5.06 -20.46 0.44
CA THR A 344 4.45 -19.53 1.39
C THR A 344 3.21 -20.15 2.01
N ASN A 345 2.89 -19.78 3.26
CA ASN A 345 1.66 -20.16 3.93
C ASN A 345 1.06 -18.93 4.61
N TRP A 346 -0.14 -18.54 4.19
CA TRP A 346 -0.78 -17.30 4.63
C TRP A 346 -1.89 -17.58 5.66
N PRO A 347 -2.30 -16.59 6.48
CA PRO A 347 -3.35 -16.79 7.49
C PRO A 347 -4.71 -17.22 6.91
N ASP A 348 -4.96 -16.97 5.63
CA ASP A 348 -6.18 -17.33 4.91
C ASP A 348 -6.07 -18.67 4.16
N THR A 349 -4.98 -19.43 4.35
CA THR A 349 -4.87 -20.80 3.84
C THR A 349 -6.05 -21.64 4.33
N PRO A 350 -6.78 -22.34 3.44
CA PRO A 350 -7.84 -23.24 3.85
C PRO A 350 -7.33 -24.29 4.84
N LYS A 351 -8.11 -24.53 5.89
CA LYS A 351 -7.76 -25.55 6.88
C LYS A 351 -7.53 -26.91 6.23
N GLY A 352 -6.40 -27.55 6.54
CA GLY A 352 -5.97 -28.82 5.95
C GLY A 352 -5.08 -28.67 4.70
N PHE A 353 -4.80 -27.45 4.24
CA PHE A 353 -3.92 -27.16 3.10
C PHE A 353 -2.58 -26.54 3.51
N GLU A 354 -2.34 -26.31 4.81
CA GLU A 354 -1.19 -25.59 5.35
C GLU A 354 0.15 -26.21 4.96
N TRP A 355 0.19 -27.54 4.80
CA TRP A 355 1.39 -28.31 4.45
C TRP A 355 1.36 -28.88 3.04
N LYS A 356 0.20 -28.82 2.36
CA LYS A 356 0.00 -29.49 1.07
C LYS A 356 0.90 -28.92 -0.02
N GLY A 357 1.02 -27.60 -0.05
CA GLY A 357 1.90 -26.90 -0.98
C GLY A 357 3.38 -27.20 -0.76
N LEU A 358 3.78 -27.39 0.50
CA LEU A 358 5.18 -27.57 0.88
C LEU A 358 5.75 -28.87 0.33
N GLU A 359 5.11 -30.01 0.63
CA GLU A 359 5.56 -31.32 0.16
C GLU A 359 5.59 -31.37 -1.37
N PHE A 360 4.54 -30.87 -2.01
CA PHE A 360 4.43 -30.85 -3.45
C PHE A 360 5.54 -29.99 -4.10
N THR A 361 5.75 -28.77 -3.59
CA THR A 361 6.83 -27.87 -4.06
C THR A 361 8.20 -28.51 -3.85
N ALA A 362 8.46 -29.11 -2.69
CA ALA A 362 9.75 -29.73 -2.37
C ALA A 362 10.07 -30.90 -3.32
N ASN A 363 9.14 -31.84 -3.47
CA ASN A 363 9.32 -33.02 -4.33
C ASN A 363 9.64 -32.64 -5.77
N HIS A 364 8.95 -31.64 -6.31
CA HIS A 364 9.11 -31.29 -7.72
C HIS A 364 10.26 -30.31 -7.96
N SER A 365 10.54 -29.38 -7.04
CA SER A 365 11.69 -28.49 -7.19
C SER A 365 13.02 -29.23 -7.06
N TRP A 366 13.07 -30.29 -6.25
CA TRP A 366 14.26 -31.13 -6.09
C TRP A 366 14.51 -32.02 -7.32
N ASN A 367 13.49 -32.76 -7.76
CA ASN A 367 13.65 -33.78 -8.80
C ASN A 367 13.77 -33.21 -10.23
N ILE A 368 13.50 -31.92 -10.42
CA ILE A 368 13.55 -31.27 -11.74
C ILE A 368 14.91 -30.66 -12.03
N MET A 369 15.73 -30.45 -11.00
CA MET A 369 17.10 -29.98 -11.14
C MET A 369 18.05 -31.09 -11.61
N GLU A 370 17.66 -32.38 -11.54
CA GLU A 370 18.49 -33.49 -12.04
C GLU A 370 18.53 -33.57 -13.58
N GLU A 371 17.50 -33.10 -14.30
CA GLU A 371 17.46 -33.17 -15.77
C GLU A 371 18.25 -32.04 -16.48
N VAL A 372 18.74 -31.03 -15.77
CA VAL A 372 19.38 -29.82 -16.36
C VAL A 372 20.91 -29.84 -16.23
N VAL A 373 21.49 -30.83 -15.53
CA VAL A 373 22.94 -30.89 -15.25
C VAL A 373 23.74 -31.57 -16.38
N ASP A 374 23.06 -32.20 -17.35
CA ASP A 374 23.70 -32.99 -18.42
C ASP A 374 23.70 -32.33 -19.83
N GLU A 375 23.66 -31.00 -19.94
CA GLU A 375 23.91 -30.27 -21.22
C GLU A 375 25.09 -29.29 -21.18
#